data_AF-A0A1B6L942-F1
#
_entry.id   AF-A0A1B6L942-F1
#
_cell.length_a   1.000
_cell.length_b   1.000
_cell.length_c   1.000
_cell.angle_alpha   90.00
_cell.angle_beta   90.00
_cell.angle_gamma   90.00
#
_symmetry.space_group_name_H-M   'P 1'
#
loop_
_entity.id
_entity.type
_entity.pdbx_description
1 polymer ?
#
loop_
_entity_poly.entity_id
_entity_poly.type
_entity_poly.pdbx_seq_one_letter_code
_entity_poly.pdbx_strand_id
1 'polypeptide(L)'
;FNRANDGEMFFDHMKFCMGIILFHAYTHVMVPVLTFPYEVKLLAKEHFNQWYSLKPYYLALTLSRVPSLVIFSLLFLVIVYTMSGLPHDLDRFAVFCAVGIITSLIAEGMGLAIGSVFNVTNGCAVGPMTLAPFLGFAIYGFDFARTIPLWLWPMLKASFMR
;
A
#
# COMPACT_ATOMS: atom_id res chain seq x y z
N PHE A 1 22.18 4.15 20.72
CA PHE A 1 21.83 2.72 20.76
C PHE A 1 20.70 2.37 21.74
N ASN A 2 20.35 3.24 22.71
CA ASN A 2 19.20 3.05 23.62
C ASN A 2 18.06 4.09 23.45
N ARG A 3 18.15 4.93 22.41
CA ARG A 3 17.23 6.07 22.19
C ARG A 3 15.79 5.66 21.86
N ALA A 4 15.56 4.40 21.49
CA ALA A 4 14.23 3.90 21.16
C ALA A 4 13.44 3.38 22.38
N ASN A 5 14.07 3.31 23.56
CA ASN A 5 13.39 3.00 24.82
C ASN A 5 13.09 4.26 25.64
N ASP A 6 13.63 5.42 25.22
CA ASP A 6 13.27 6.73 25.77
C ASP A 6 11.97 7.20 25.11
N GLY A 7 10.93 7.40 25.92
CA GLY A 7 9.62 7.88 25.46
C GLY A 7 9.62 9.30 24.87
N GLU A 8 10.73 10.02 24.95
CA GLU A 8 10.84 11.41 24.47
C GLU A 8 10.83 11.51 22.93
N MET A 9 11.27 10.47 22.20
CA MET A 9 11.31 10.46 20.73
C MET A 9 10.16 9.65 20.10
N PHE A 10 9.10 9.34 20.87
CA PHE A 10 7.96 8.53 20.41
C PHE A 10 7.27 9.12 19.17
N PHE A 11 7.09 10.44 19.13
CA PHE A 11 6.48 11.12 17.99
C PHE A 11 7.30 10.99 16.71
N ASP A 12 8.63 11.00 16.82
CA ASP A 12 9.51 10.88 15.65
C ASP A 12 9.50 9.45 15.11
N HIS A 13 9.48 8.44 15.97
CA HIS A 13 9.34 7.04 15.57
C HIS A 13 7.99 6.75 14.89
N MET A 14 6.90 7.34 15.37
CA MET A 14 5.60 7.19 14.72
C MET A 14 5.56 7.87 13.33
N LYS A 15 6.06 9.10 13.23
CA LYS A 15 6.18 9.81 11.94
C LYS A 15 7.03 9.02 10.95
N PHE A 16 8.11 8.41 11.44
CA PHE A 16 8.97 7.55 10.64
C PHE A 16 8.24 6.32 10.09
N CYS A 17 7.57 5.54 10.93
CA CYS A 17 6.79 4.38 10.51
C CYS A 17 5.70 4.75 9.50
N MET A 18 5.00 5.86 9.74
CA MET A 18 3.98 6.36 8.83
C MET A 18 4.58 6.74 7.47
N GLY A 19 5.70 7.46 7.46
CA GLY A 19 6.43 7.82 6.23
C GLY A 19 6.84 6.61 5.40
N ILE A 20 7.29 5.53 6.06
CA ILE A 20 7.64 4.28 5.38
C ILE A 20 6.42 3.62 4.74
N ILE A 21 5.31 3.49 5.49
CA ILE A 21 4.08 2.88 4.99
C ILE A 21 3.55 3.65 3.78
N LEU A 22 3.61 4.98 3.82
CA LEU A 22 3.23 5.86 2.73
C LEU A 22 4.09 5.65 1.47
N PHE A 23 5.41 5.68 1.65
CA PHE A 23 6.34 5.45 0.54
C PHE A 23 6.14 4.05 -0.06
N HIS A 24 5.98 3.05 0.80
CA HIS A 24 5.75 1.67 0.39
C HIS A 24 4.44 1.51 -0.40
N ALA A 25 3.33 2.05 0.11
CA ALA A 25 2.04 2.02 -0.58
C ALA A 25 2.09 2.74 -1.93
N TYR A 26 2.77 3.89 -2.02
CA TYR A 26 2.95 4.60 -3.28
C TYR A 26 3.69 3.76 -4.33
N THR A 27 4.78 3.12 -3.95
CA THR A 27 5.55 2.25 -4.84
C THR A 27 4.69 1.08 -5.36
N HIS A 28 3.92 0.45 -4.47
CA HIS A 28 3.08 -0.70 -4.83
C HIS A 28 1.85 -0.32 -5.67
N VAL A 29 1.30 0.89 -5.55
CA VAL A 29 0.21 1.35 -6.45
C VAL A 29 0.72 1.61 -7.86
N MET A 30 1.93 2.15 -8.01
CA MET A 30 2.44 2.61 -9.31
C MET A 30 2.72 1.46 -10.29
N VAL A 31 3.22 0.32 -9.80
CA VAL A 31 3.56 -0.85 -10.63
C VAL A 31 2.36 -1.40 -11.43
N PRO A 32 1.22 -1.75 -10.81
CA PRO A 32 0.05 -2.26 -11.52
C PRO A 32 -0.62 -1.21 -12.41
N VAL A 33 -0.59 0.08 -12.02
CA VAL A 33 -1.19 1.17 -12.81
C VAL A 33 -0.56 1.30 -14.20
N LEU A 34 0.74 1.00 -14.33
CA LEU A 34 1.46 1.09 -15.59
C LEU A 34 1.32 -0.18 -16.45
N THR A 35 1.26 -1.34 -15.81
CA THR A 35 1.33 -2.66 -16.48
C THR A 35 -0.05 -3.22 -16.83
N PHE A 36 -1.00 -3.11 -15.90
CA PHE A 36 -2.34 -3.68 -16.04
C PHE A 36 -3.17 -3.15 -17.23
N PRO A 37 -3.15 -1.85 -17.62
CA PRO A 37 -3.93 -1.39 -18.77
C PRO A 37 -3.48 -2.02 -20.11
N TYR A 38 -2.24 -2.52 -20.19
CA TYR A 38 -1.79 -3.28 -21.35
C TYR A 38 -2.39 -4.70 -21.34
N GLU A 39 -2.35 -5.37 -20.19
CA GLU A 39 -2.93 -6.71 -19.99
C GLU A 39 -4.44 -6.73 -20.27
N VAL A 40 -5.17 -5.71 -19.81
CA VAL A 40 -6.63 -5.60 -20.02
C VAL A 40 -6.99 -5.52 -21.51
N LYS A 41 -6.19 -4.85 -22.34
CA LYS A 41 -6.43 -4.76 -23.80
C LYS A 41 -6.23 -6.10 -24.50
N LEU A 42 -5.26 -6.89 -24.04
CA LEU A 42 -5.05 -8.25 -24.54
C LEU A 42 -6.21 -9.15 -24.10
N LEU A 43 -6.58 -9.09 -22.83
CA LEU A 43 -7.64 -9.88 -22.25
C LEU A 43 -9.00 -9.64 -22.91
N ALA A 44 -9.31 -8.39 -23.27
CA ALA A 44 -10.53 -8.09 -24.01
C ALA A 44 -10.61 -8.90 -25.32
N LYS A 45 -9.51 -9.01 -26.07
CA LYS A 45 -9.47 -9.78 -27.32
C LYS A 45 -9.66 -11.28 -27.08
N GLU A 46 -8.99 -11.83 -26.07
CA GLU A 46 -9.08 -13.25 -25.71
C GLU A 46 -10.47 -13.63 -25.19
N HIS A 47 -11.12 -12.73 -24.45
CA HIS A 47 -12.47 -12.92 -23.94
C HIS A 47 -13.53 -12.89 -25.06
N PHE A 48 -13.40 -11.97 -26.03
CA PHE A 48 -14.27 -11.96 -27.21
C PHE A 48 -14.13 -13.23 -28.04
N ASN A 49 -12.94 -13.84 -28.05
CA ASN A 49 -12.69 -15.12 -28.72
C ASN A 49 -13.06 -16.35 -27.86
N GLN A 50 -13.66 -16.14 -26.67
CA GLN A 50 -14.07 -17.18 -25.72
C GLN A 50 -12.95 -18.16 -25.30
N TRP A 51 -11.69 -17.74 -25.38
CA TRP A 51 -10.56 -18.57 -24.96
C TRP A 51 -10.47 -18.70 -23.44
N TYR A 52 -10.88 -17.66 -22.69
CA TYR A 52 -10.84 -17.65 -21.23
C TYR A 52 -12.08 -17.00 -20.59
N SER A 53 -12.51 -17.60 -19.46
CA SER A 53 -13.44 -16.98 -18.54
C SER A 53 -12.71 -15.96 -17.64
N LEU A 54 -13.39 -14.89 -17.24
CA LEU A 54 -12.83 -13.80 -16.43
C LEU A 54 -12.37 -14.26 -15.03
N LYS A 55 -13.10 -15.21 -14.42
CA LYS A 55 -12.83 -15.69 -13.05
C LYS A 55 -11.48 -16.42 -12.90
N PRO A 56 -11.15 -17.45 -13.70
CA PRO A 56 -9.87 -18.15 -13.59
C PRO A 56 -8.69 -17.24 -13.93
N TYR A 57 -8.85 -16.29 -14.85
CA TYR A 57 -7.81 -15.31 -15.15
C TYR A 57 -7.48 -14.45 -13.93
N TYR A 58 -8.50 -13.90 -13.26
CA TYR A 58 -8.27 -13.05 -12.09
C TYR A 58 -7.61 -13.84 -10.95
N LEU A 59 -8.03 -15.09 -10.71
CA LEU A 59 -7.40 -15.96 -9.71
C LEU A 59 -5.93 -16.27 -10.06
N ALA A 60 -5.63 -16.58 -11.32
CA ALA A 60 -4.25 -16.84 -11.76
C ALA A 60 -3.37 -15.59 -11.65
N LEU A 61 -3.91 -14.41 -11.99
CA LEU A 61 -3.22 -13.13 -11.87
C LEU A 61 -2.91 -12.82 -10.40
N THR A 62 -3.88 -12.95 -9.50
CA THR A 62 -3.66 -12.69 -8.08
C THR A 62 -2.67 -13.69 -7.47
N LEU A 63 -2.81 -14.99 -7.77
CA LEU A 63 -1.91 -16.02 -7.25
C LEU A 63 -0.46 -15.88 -7.74
N SER A 64 -0.24 -15.38 -8.96
CA SER A 64 1.11 -15.14 -9.47
C SER A 64 1.77 -13.89 -8.88
N ARG A 65 1.00 -12.84 -8.56
CA ARG A 65 1.52 -11.58 -8.02
C ARG A 65 1.71 -11.56 -6.51
N VAL A 66 0.85 -12.22 -5.73
CA VAL A 66 0.96 -12.27 -4.27
C VAL A 66 2.35 -12.75 -3.78
N PRO A 67 2.93 -13.87 -4.23
CA PRO A 67 4.20 -14.35 -3.71
C PRO A 67 5.37 -13.41 -4.03
N SER A 68 5.41 -12.87 -5.25
CA SER A 68 6.46 -11.92 -5.64
C SER A 68 6.36 -10.62 -4.85
N LEU A 69 5.13 -10.09 -4.66
CA LEU A 69 4.88 -8.90 -3.85
C LEU A 69 5.30 -9.10 -2.39
N VAL A 70 4.94 -10.22 -1.77
CA VAL A 70 5.31 -10.51 -0.37
C VAL A 70 6.82 -10.60 -0.19
N ILE A 71 7.53 -11.26 -1.11
CA ILE A 71 9.00 -11.39 -1.04
C ILE A 71 9.67 -10.02 -1.16
N PHE A 72 9.27 -9.19 -2.13
CA PHE A 72 9.85 -7.86 -2.30
C PHE A 72 9.49 -6.92 -1.15
N SER A 73 8.26 -6.98 -0.64
CA SER A 73 7.82 -6.19 0.52
C SER A 73 8.62 -6.57 1.78
N LEU A 74 8.79 -7.86 2.06
CA LEU A 74 9.60 -8.33 3.18
C LEU A 74 11.06 -7.87 3.08
N LEU A 75 11.68 -8.00 1.91
CA LEU A 75 13.06 -7.53 1.70
C LEU A 75 13.19 -6.03 1.99
N PHE A 76 12.25 -5.22 1.49
CA PHE A 76 12.24 -3.78 1.76
C PHE A 76 12.11 -3.47 3.25
N LEU A 77 11.16 -4.11 3.95
CA LEU A 77 10.89 -3.87 5.37
C LEU A 77 12.07 -4.29 6.26
N VAL A 78 12.74 -5.40 5.94
CA VAL A 78 13.96 -5.85 6.65
C VAL A 78 15.07 -4.82 6.54
N ILE A 79 15.34 -4.32 5.33
CA ILE A 79 16.39 -3.32 5.09
C ILE A 79 16.07 -2.03 5.82
N VAL A 80 14.83 -1.54 5.72
CA VAL A 80 14.42 -0.31 6.41
C VAL A 80 14.54 -0.47 7.92
N TYR A 81 14.07 -1.58 8.49
CA TYR A 81 14.14 -1.81 9.93
C TYR A 81 15.58 -1.82 10.44
N THR A 82 16.48 -2.50 9.72
CA THR A 82 17.91 -2.57 10.08
C THR A 82 18.60 -1.22 9.98
N MET A 83 18.30 -0.42 8.96
CA MET A 83 18.88 0.93 8.79
C MET A 83 18.39 1.94 9.82
N SER A 84 17.17 1.75 10.34
CA SER A 84 16.52 2.71 11.23
C SER A 84 17.00 2.61 12.68
N GLY A 85 17.70 1.54 13.05
CA GLY A 85 18.20 1.33 14.40
C GLY A 85 17.09 1.24 15.46
N LEU A 86 15.89 0.78 15.09
CA LEU A 86 14.79 0.49 16.00
C LEU A 86 15.17 -0.65 16.97
N PRO A 87 14.56 -0.73 18.17
CA PRO A 87 14.93 -1.72 19.18
C PRO A 87 14.62 -3.10 18.63
N HIS A 88 15.59 -4.01 18.67
CA HIS A 88 15.52 -5.31 17.98
C HIS A 88 14.71 -6.33 18.79
N ASP A 89 13.43 -6.03 19.03
CA ASP A 89 12.45 -6.98 19.56
C ASP A 89 11.78 -7.71 18.41
N LEU A 90 11.82 -9.05 18.44
CA LEU A 90 11.22 -9.90 17.40
C LEU A 90 9.72 -9.66 17.25
N ASP A 91 9.03 -9.42 18.37
CA ASP A 91 7.58 -9.17 18.38
C ASP A 91 7.22 -7.88 17.64
N ARG A 92 7.98 -6.80 17.88
CA ARG A 92 7.77 -5.49 17.22
C ARG A 92 8.10 -5.56 15.74
N PHE A 93 9.16 -6.28 15.40
CA PHE A 93 9.54 -6.53 14.01
C PHE A 93 8.46 -7.33 13.26
N ALA A 94 7.89 -8.36 13.88
CA ALA A 94 6.83 -9.17 13.26
C ALA A 94 5.57 -8.34 12.97
N VAL A 95 5.15 -7.49 13.90
CA VAL A 95 4.00 -6.57 13.70
C VAL A 95 4.29 -5.57 12.58
N PHE A 96 5.50 -4.98 12.56
CA PHE A 96 5.90 -4.05 11.50
C PHE A 96 5.86 -4.70 10.11
N CYS A 97 6.41 -5.92 9.99
CA CYS A 97 6.38 -6.68 8.75
C CYS A 97 4.95 -7.05 8.33
N ALA A 98 4.11 -7.50 9.27
CA ALA A 98 2.72 -7.86 8.97
C ALA A 98 1.91 -6.66 8.43
N VAL A 99 2.03 -5.49 9.06
CA VAL A 99 1.36 -4.26 8.62
C VAL A 99 1.87 -3.84 7.23
N GLY A 100 3.19 -3.90 6.98
CA GLY A 100 3.76 -3.57 5.66
C GLY A 100 3.27 -4.50 4.54
N ILE A 101 3.11 -5.79 4.83
CA ILE A 101 2.58 -6.77 3.84
C ILE A 101 1.09 -6.52 3.57
N ILE A 102 0.29 -6.28 4.61
CA ILE A 102 -1.15 -6.02 4.44
C ILE A 102 -1.36 -4.72 3.64
N THR A 103 -0.62 -3.67 3.96
CA THR A 103 -0.71 -2.37 3.26
C THR A 103 -0.28 -2.49 1.80
N SER A 104 0.76 -3.25 1.47
CA SER A 104 1.18 -3.49 0.08
C SER A 104 0.17 -4.32 -0.72
N LEU A 105 -0.49 -5.31 -0.11
CA LEU A 105 -1.57 -6.06 -0.75
C LEU A 105 -2.77 -5.17 -1.10
N ILE A 106 -3.16 -4.27 -0.19
CA ILE A 106 -4.25 -3.31 -0.43
C ILE A 106 -3.86 -2.30 -1.51
N ALA A 107 -2.62 -1.80 -1.47
CA ALA A 107 -2.06 -0.90 -2.48
C ALA A 107 -2.06 -1.52 -3.89
N GLU A 108 -1.58 -2.75 -4.04
CA GLU A 108 -1.61 -3.48 -5.32
C GLU A 108 -3.05 -3.64 -5.83
N GLY A 109 -3.98 -4.01 -4.95
CA GLY A 109 -5.41 -4.14 -5.30
C GLY A 109 -6.04 -2.84 -5.80
N MET A 110 -5.75 -1.71 -5.14
CA MET A 110 -6.19 -0.40 -5.62
C MET A 110 -5.54 -0.02 -6.95
N GLY A 111 -4.26 -0.30 -7.11
CA GLY A 111 -3.54 -0.04 -8.36
C GLY A 111 -4.09 -0.84 -9.54
N LEU A 112 -4.47 -2.10 -9.33
CA LEU A 112 -5.19 -2.92 -10.31
C LEU A 112 -6.55 -2.31 -10.68
N ALA A 113 -7.32 -1.85 -9.69
CA ALA A 113 -8.62 -1.22 -9.93
C ALA A 113 -8.48 0.06 -10.78
N ILE A 114 -7.51 0.93 -10.47
CA ILE A 114 -7.22 2.15 -11.24
C ILE A 114 -6.72 1.79 -12.65
N GLY A 115 -5.80 0.82 -12.76
CA GLY A 115 -5.26 0.35 -14.05
C GLY A 115 -6.32 -0.30 -14.95
N SER A 116 -7.43 -0.77 -14.38
CA SER A 116 -8.55 -1.35 -15.14
C SER A 116 -9.43 -0.30 -15.82
N VAL A 117 -9.57 0.87 -15.19
CA VAL A 117 -10.48 1.94 -15.62
C VAL A 117 -9.78 2.93 -16.55
N PHE A 118 -8.51 3.23 -16.29
CA PHE A 118 -7.77 4.31 -16.97
C PHE A 118 -6.71 3.79 -17.95
N ASN A 119 -6.45 4.55 -19.02
CA ASN A 119 -5.27 4.33 -19.88
C ASN A 119 -3.97 4.68 -19.14
N VAL A 120 -2.83 4.10 -19.56
CA VAL A 120 -1.50 4.27 -18.93
C VAL A 120 -1.19 5.73 -18.58
N THR A 121 -1.41 6.66 -19.52
CA THR A 121 -1.11 8.09 -19.34
C THR A 121 -1.94 8.74 -18.24
N ASN A 122 -3.24 8.41 -18.19
CA ASN A 122 -4.16 8.96 -17.20
C ASN A 122 -4.02 8.22 -15.86
N GLY A 123 -3.78 6.91 -15.90
CA GLY A 123 -3.56 6.08 -14.72
C GLY A 123 -2.35 6.56 -13.92
N CYS A 124 -1.24 6.89 -14.59
CA CYS A 124 -0.04 7.44 -13.96
C CYS A 124 -0.31 8.75 -13.19
N ALA A 125 -1.25 9.59 -13.65
CA ALA A 125 -1.66 10.79 -12.94
C ALA A 125 -2.67 10.49 -11.82
N VAL A 126 -3.60 9.57 -12.04
CA VAL A 126 -4.67 9.22 -11.09
C VAL A 126 -4.12 8.41 -9.90
N GLY A 127 -3.09 7.59 -10.09
CA GLY A 127 -2.42 6.86 -9.01
C GLY A 127 -2.00 7.75 -7.83
N PRO A 128 -1.09 8.73 -8.03
CA PRO A 128 -0.73 9.69 -6.98
C PRO A 128 -1.92 10.55 -6.52
N MET A 129 -2.81 10.93 -7.42
CA MET A 129 -3.97 11.77 -7.08
C MET A 129 -4.94 11.07 -6.12
N THR A 130 -5.11 9.75 -6.24
CA THR A 130 -5.91 8.95 -5.31
C THR A 130 -5.18 8.68 -4.00
N LEU A 131 -3.85 8.59 -4.01
CA LEU A 131 -3.05 8.41 -2.79
C LEU A 131 -3.00 9.65 -1.90
N ALA A 132 -3.00 10.85 -2.50
CA ALA A 132 -2.94 12.14 -1.81
C ALA A 132 -4.06 12.36 -0.75
N PRO A 133 -5.35 12.07 -1.02
CA PRO A 133 -6.38 12.18 0.01
C PRO A 133 -6.24 11.12 1.11
N PHE A 134 -5.84 9.89 0.78
CA PHE A 134 -5.58 8.88 1.81
C PHE A 134 -4.42 9.28 2.73
N LEU A 135 -3.38 9.89 2.18
CA LEU A 135 -2.29 10.53 2.93
C LEU A 135 -2.83 11.63 3.85
N GLY A 136 -3.65 12.53 3.32
CA GLY A 136 -4.26 13.61 4.10
C GLY A 136 -5.08 13.09 5.29
N PHE A 137 -5.88 12.05 5.09
CA PHE A 137 -6.65 11.42 6.17
C PHE A 137 -5.78 10.73 7.20
N ALA A 138 -4.68 10.09 6.78
CA ALA A 138 -3.74 9.45 7.69
C ALA A 138 -3.03 10.50 8.58
N ILE A 139 -2.60 11.63 8.02
CA ILE A 139 -1.90 12.69 8.77
C ILE A 139 -2.88 13.40 9.71
N TYR A 140 -4.08 13.71 9.23
CA TYR A 140 -5.10 14.40 10.03
C TYR A 140 -5.57 13.54 11.22
N GLY A 141 -5.69 12.22 11.02
CA GLY A 141 -6.04 11.29 12.10
C GLY A 141 -4.97 11.15 13.18
N PHE A 142 -3.73 11.48 12.86
CA PHE A 142 -2.61 11.45 13.79
C PHE A 142 -2.46 12.76 14.57
N ASP A 143 -2.43 13.91 13.87
CA ASP A 143 -2.14 15.22 14.47
C ASP A 143 -3.36 15.80 15.23
N PHE A 144 -4.58 15.51 14.76
CA PHE A 144 -5.83 16.08 15.30
C PHE A 144 -6.76 15.04 15.92
N ALA A 145 -6.23 13.92 16.42
CA ALA A 145 -7.01 12.80 16.97
C ALA A 145 -8.12 13.20 17.99
N ARG A 146 -7.91 14.31 18.71
CA ARG A 146 -8.84 14.81 19.75
C ARG A 146 -9.93 15.76 19.24
N THR A 147 -9.81 16.26 18.02
CA THR A 147 -10.67 17.32 17.44
C THR A 147 -11.40 16.88 16.17
N ILE A 148 -11.52 15.56 15.95
CA ILE A 148 -12.12 15.02 14.72
C ILE A 148 -13.64 15.26 14.73
N PRO A 149 -14.21 15.99 13.75
CA PRO A 149 -15.65 16.13 13.61
C PRO A 149 -16.31 14.80 13.21
N LEU A 150 -17.50 14.52 13.73
CA LEU A 150 -18.22 13.25 13.57
C LEU A 150 -18.41 12.81 12.10
N TRP A 151 -18.50 13.76 11.17
CA TRP A 151 -18.66 13.50 9.73
C TRP A 151 -17.41 12.90 9.06
N LEU A 152 -16.21 13.14 9.61
CA LEU A 152 -14.94 12.65 9.05
C LEU A 152 -14.57 11.24 9.55
N TRP A 153 -15.26 10.78 10.60
CA TRP A 153 -15.02 9.49 11.26
C TRP A 153 -15.16 8.25 10.34
N PRO A 154 -16.18 8.12 9.47
CA PRO A 154 -16.27 7.00 8.55
C PRO A 154 -15.16 7.02 7.49
N MET A 155 -14.77 8.20 7.02
CA MET A 155 -13.68 8.38 6.04
C MET A 155 -12.31 8.01 6.62
N LEU A 156 -12.05 8.36 7.89
CA LEU A 156 -10.82 7.97 8.58
C LEU A 156 -10.74 6.46 8.87
N LYS A 157 -11.89 5.81 9.13
CA LYS A 157 -11.94 4.35 9.35
C LYS A 157 -11.78 3.56 8.05
N ALA A 158 -12.14 4.14 6.92
CA ALA A 158 -11.96 3.53 5.61
C ALA A 158 -10.50 3.58 5.13
N SER A 159 -9.65 4.46 5.68
CA SER A 159 -8.24 4.56 5.31
C SER A 159 -7.44 3.37 5.86
N PHE A 160 -6.85 2.58 4.96
CA PHE A 160 -6.00 1.43 5.29
C PHE A 160 -4.62 1.82 5.85
N MET A 161 -4.27 3.10 5.84
CA MET A 161 -2.98 3.64 6.30
C MET A 161 -2.99 4.12 7.76
N ARG A 162 -4.04 3.80 8.52
CA ARG A 162 -4.19 4.10 9.95
C ARG A 162 -4.11 2.84 10.80
#